data_AF-A0A822J7J0-F1
#
_entry.id   AF-A0A822J7J0-F1
#
_cell.length_a   1.000
_cell.length_b   1.000
_cell.length_c   1.000
_cell.angle_alpha   90.00
_cell.angle_beta   90.00
_cell.angle_gamma   90.00
#
_symmetry.space_group_name_H-M   'P 1'
#
loop_
_entity.id
_entity.type
_entity.pdbx_description
1 polymer ?
#
loop_
_entity_poly.entity_id
_entity_poly.type
_entity_poly.pdbx_seq_one_letter_code
_entity_poly.pdbx_strand_id
1 'polypeptide(L)'
;MREYDAGETAYIEIETRDKYDDLVDPSSVTIDIFDTNGNKVSTGSAARKGTGNYFYTYTIPATAVSASTYTAKATVINSSDFVTIKRARFKVRR
;
A
#
# COMPACT_ATOMS: atom_id res chain seq x y z
N MET A 1 -7.23 -7.23 9.61
CA MET A 1 -7.50 -6.31 8.48
C MET A 1 -8.05 -5.03 9.07
N ARG A 2 -7.58 -3.86 8.64
CA ARG A 2 -8.09 -2.58 9.16
C ARG A 2 -9.34 -2.15 8.40
N GLU A 3 -10.32 -1.64 9.12
CA GLU A 3 -11.56 -1.11 8.55
C GLU A 3 -11.53 0.42 8.54
N TYR A 4 -12.12 1.02 7.52
CA TYR A 4 -12.19 2.46 7.30
C TYR A 4 -13.59 2.82 6.80
N ASP A 5 -14.06 4.02 7.09
CA ASP A 5 -15.31 4.52 6.53
C ASP A 5 -15.12 4.99 5.08
N ALA A 6 -16.20 5.02 4.30
CA ALA A 6 -16.17 5.64 2.97
C ALA A 6 -15.81 7.13 3.10
N GLY A 7 -14.90 7.63 2.26
CA GLY A 7 -14.34 8.98 2.41
C GLY A 7 -13.16 9.10 3.38
N GLU A 8 -12.88 8.07 4.18
CA GLU A 8 -11.72 8.06 5.08
C GLU A 8 -10.42 7.78 4.31
N THR A 9 -9.29 8.25 4.85
CA THR A 9 -7.97 8.01 4.26
C THR A 9 -7.30 6.80 4.92
N ALA A 10 -7.06 5.77 4.12
CA ALA A 10 -6.30 4.61 4.52
C ALA A 10 -4.80 4.92 4.49
N TYR A 11 -4.10 4.52 5.56
CA TYR A 11 -2.66 4.68 5.69
C TYR A 11 -1.93 3.33 5.57
N ILE A 12 -1.09 3.21 4.55
CA ILE A 12 -0.38 1.98 4.17
C ILE A 12 1.10 2.14 4.50
N GLU A 13 1.62 1.23 5.32
CA GLU A 13 3.04 1.17 5.68
C GLU A 13 3.75 0.11 4.85
N ILE A 14 4.91 0.49 4.32
CA ILE A 14 5.74 -0.35 3.47
C ILE A 14 7.15 -0.37 4.02
N GLU A 15 7.75 -1.56 4.04
CA GLU A 15 9.16 -1.74 4.32
C GLU A 15 9.85 -2.40 3.13
N THR A 16 11.05 -1.93 2.83
CA THR A 16 11.89 -2.47 1.77
C THR A 16 13.17 -2.99 2.41
N ARG A 17 13.48 -4.25 2.11
CA ARG A 17 14.57 -4.99 2.72
C ARG A 17 15.36 -5.73 1.66
N ASP A 18 16.65 -5.87 1.84
CA ASP A 18 17.46 -6.69 0.94
C ASP A 18 17.32 -8.19 1.28
N LYS A 19 18.10 -9.03 0.60
CA LYS A 19 18.11 -10.49 0.83
C LYS A 19 18.65 -10.92 2.20
N TYR A 20 19.27 -10.00 2.94
CA TYR A 20 19.80 -10.21 4.29
C TYR A 20 18.86 -9.67 5.37
N ASP A 21 17.63 -9.24 4.99
CA ASP A 21 16.62 -8.65 5.87
C ASP A 21 16.99 -7.24 6.39
N ASP A 22 18.00 -6.60 5.80
CA ASP A 22 18.43 -5.23 6.15
C ASP A 22 17.55 -4.19 5.45
N LEU A 23 17.18 -3.13 6.17
CA LEU A 23 16.40 -2.02 5.59
C LEU A 23 17.23 -1.30 4.54
N VAL A 24 16.74 -1.30 3.30
CA VAL A 24 17.40 -0.68 2.15
C VAL A 24 16.49 0.35 1.51
N ASP A 25 17.07 1.42 0.98
CA ASP A 25 16.36 2.45 0.22
C ASP A 25 16.45 2.13 -1.29
N PRO A 26 15.38 1.59 -1.90
CA PRO A 26 15.33 1.32 -3.34
C PRO A 26 15.16 2.60 -4.19
N SER A 27 15.29 3.79 -3.60
CA SER A 27 15.02 5.13 -4.18
C SER A 27 13.56 5.39 -4.54
N SER A 28 12.82 4.40 -5.02
CA SER A 28 11.40 4.53 -5.37
C SER A 28 10.63 3.25 -5.07
N VAL A 29 9.41 3.43 -4.57
CA VAL A 29 8.43 2.37 -4.34
C VAL A 29 7.12 2.78 -4.99
N THR A 30 6.60 1.94 -5.89
CA THR A 30 5.30 2.15 -6.53
C THR A 30 4.25 1.30 -5.82
N ILE A 31 3.11 1.91 -5.52
CA ILE A 31 1.95 1.27 -4.89
C ILE A 31 0.79 1.26 -5.86
N ASP A 32 0.20 0.08 -6.05
CA ASP A 32 -1.03 -0.14 -6.78
C ASP A 32 -2.13 -0.55 -5.81
N ILE A 33 -3.30 0.09 -5.91
CA ILE A 33 -4.50 -0.27 -5.15
C ILE A 33 -5.47 -0.99 -6.08
N PHE A 34 -5.98 -2.12 -5.61
CA PHE A 34 -6.97 -2.94 -6.31
C PHE A 34 -8.27 -2.97 -5.52
N ASP A 35 -9.40 -2.91 -6.21
CA ASP A 35 -10.73 -3.12 -5.63
C ASP A 35 -11.03 -4.60 -5.34
N THR A 36 -12.23 -4.87 -4.84
CA THR A 36 -12.65 -6.23 -4.49
C THR A 36 -12.80 -7.18 -5.68
N ASN A 37 -12.90 -6.63 -6.89
CA ASN A 37 -13.00 -7.37 -8.14
C ASN A 37 -11.61 -7.62 -8.77
N GLY A 38 -10.55 -7.09 -8.16
CA GLY A 38 -9.18 -7.17 -8.68
C GLY A 38 -8.86 -6.10 -9.73
N ASN A 39 -9.72 -5.09 -9.91
CA ASN A 39 -9.41 -3.98 -10.82
C ASN A 39 -8.46 -3.00 -10.14
N LYS A 40 -7.45 -2.52 -10.86
CA LYS A 40 -6.59 -1.45 -10.38
C LYS A 40 -7.38 -0.14 -10.35
N VAL A 41 -7.47 0.49 -9.18
CA VAL A 41 -8.20 1.75 -8.94
C VAL A 41 -7.30 2.93 -8.59
N SER A 42 -6.03 2.68 -8.27
CA SER A 42 -5.04 3.74 -8.03
C SER A 42 -3.62 3.20 -8.25
N THR A 43 -2.72 4.09 -8.66
CA THR A 43 -1.28 3.86 -8.70
C THR A 43 -0.57 5.13 -8.25
N GLY A 44 0.56 5.00 -7.56
CA GLY A 44 1.33 6.15 -7.11
C GLY A 44 2.64 5.78 -6.44
N SER A 45 3.53 6.76 -6.31
CA SER A 45 4.80 6.58 -5.58
C SER A 45 4.58 6.75 -4.08
N ALA A 46 5.11 5.82 -3.28
CA ALA A 46 5.09 5.92 -1.84
C ALA A 46 6.06 7.02 -1.37
N ALA A 47 5.65 7.77 -0.36
CA ALA A 47 6.49 8.77 0.28
C ALA A 47 7.46 8.11 1.26
N ARG A 48 8.69 8.62 1.31
CA ARG A 48 9.75 8.11 2.20
C ARG A 48 9.56 8.64 3.63
N LYS A 49 9.66 7.75 4.64
CA LYS A 49 9.76 8.12 6.07
C LYS A 49 11.18 8.00 6.61
N GLY A 50 11.96 7.07 6.06
CA GLY A 50 13.32 6.78 6.47
C GLY A 50 13.94 5.74 5.54
N THR A 51 15.15 5.28 5.84
CA THR A 51 15.77 4.18 5.08
C THR A 51 14.90 2.93 5.20
N GLY A 52 14.53 2.38 4.04
CA GLY A 52 13.67 1.21 3.93
C GLY A 52 12.24 1.36 4.44
N ASN A 53 11.80 2.56 4.80
CA ASN A 53 10.48 2.80 5.37
C ASN A 53 9.71 3.83 4.55
N TYR A 54 8.55 3.43 4.03
CA TYR A 54 7.70 4.26 3.17
C TYR A 54 6.25 4.21 3.63
N PHE A 55 5.48 5.17 3.13
CA PHE A 55 4.05 5.20 3.31
C PHE A 55 3.31 5.66 2.07
N TYR A 56 2.08 5.19 1.94
CA TYR A 56 1.14 5.67 0.95
C TYR A 56 -0.21 5.90 1.60
N THR A 57 -0.90 6.94 1.16
CA THR A 57 -2.25 7.25 1.60
C THR A 57 -3.22 7.05 0.45
N TYR A 58 -4.32 6.38 0.71
CA TYR A 58 -5.40 6.22 -0.26
C TYR A 58 -6.71 6.67 0.36
N THR A 59 -7.31 7.72 -0.20
CA THR A 59 -8.66 8.15 0.19
C THR A 59 -9.68 7.21 -0.43
N ILE A 60 -10.46 6.55 0.42
CA ILE A 60 -11.53 5.66 -0.03
C ILE A 60 -12.62 6.52 -0.65
N PRO A 61 -13.12 6.19 -1.86
CA PRO A 61 -14.21 6.95 -2.47
C PRO A 61 -15.42 7.01 -1.53
N ALA A 62 -16.05 8.17 -1.40
CA ALA A 62 -17.27 8.33 -0.58
C ALA A 62 -18.44 7.45 -1.09
N THR A 63 -18.38 7.02 -2.35
CA THR A 63 -19.34 6.11 -3.00
C THR A 63 -18.96 4.63 -2.90
N ALA A 64 -17.88 4.29 -2.18
CA ALA A 64 -17.47 2.91 -2.01
C ALA A 64 -18.55 2.10 -1.29
N VAL A 65 -18.88 0.94 -1.85
CA VAL A 65 -19.90 0.06 -1.27
C VAL A 65 -19.39 -0.48 0.06
N SER A 66 -20.25 -0.51 1.08
CA SER A 66 -19.89 -1.06 2.39
C SER A 66 -19.42 -2.51 2.28
N ALA A 67 -18.50 -2.89 3.16
CA ALA A 67 -17.78 -4.17 3.12
C ALA A 67 -16.90 -4.44 1.88
N SER A 68 -16.75 -3.50 0.95
CA SER A 68 -15.76 -3.61 -0.13
C SER A 68 -14.35 -3.77 0.44
N THR A 69 -13.53 -4.62 -0.17
CA THR A 69 -12.13 -4.77 0.23
C THR A 69 -11.20 -4.17 -0.81
N TYR A 70 -10.13 -3.56 -0.33
CA TYR A 70 -9.07 -3.01 -1.17
C TYR A 70 -7.74 -3.64 -0.78
N THR A 71 -6.92 -3.91 -1.80
CA THR A 71 -5.61 -4.53 -1.62
C THR A 71 -4.54 -3.63 -2.23
N ALA A 72 -3.51 -3.33 -1.45
CA ALA A 72 -2.32 -2.61 -1.88
C ALA A 72 -1.23 -3.60 -2.27
N LYS A 73 -0.58 -3.37 -3.41
CA LYS A 73 0.62 -4.07 -3.86
C LYS A 73 1.73 -3.06 -4.06
N ALA A 74 2.93 -3.38 -3.57
CA ALA A 74 4.11 -2.54 -3.64
C ALA A 74 5.14 -3.20 -4.55
N THR A 75 5.79 -2.39 -5.36
CA THR A 75 6.83 -2.82 -6.30
C THR A 75 8.00 -1.87 -6.20
N VAL A 76 9.22 -2.40 -6.19
CA VAL A 76 10.47 -1.63 -6.31
C VAL A 76 11.11 -1.89 -7.66
N ILE A 77 11.93 -0.95 -8.10
CA ILE A 77 12.60 -1.02 -9.40
C ILE A 77 13.85 -1.89 -9.34
N ASN A 78 14.48 -2.03 -8.15
CA ASN A 78 15.71 -2.80 -8.01
C ASN A 78 15.41 -4.29 -7.75
N SER A 79 15.92 -5.17 -8.63
CA SER A 79 15.64 -6.60 -8.61
C SER A 79 16.36 -7.38 -7.51
N SER A 80 17.37 -6.79 -6.85
CA SER A 80 18.05 -7.40 -5.69
C SER A 80 17.30 -7.22 -4.38
N ASP A 81 16.33 -6.31 -4.34
CA ASP A 81 15.68 -5.84 -3.12
C ASP A 81 14.26 -6.39 -3.06
N PHE A 82 13.83 -6.79 -1.86
CA PHE A 82 12.49 -7.30 -1.60
C PHE A 82 11.61 -6.21 -0.97
N VAL A 83 10.31 -6.28 -1.24
CA VAL A 83 9.32 -5.36 -0.68
C VAL A 83 8.34 -6.12 0.18
N THR A 84 8.21 -5.70 1.43
CA THR A 84 7.20 -6.19 2.35
C THR A 84 6.20 -5.10 2.66
N ILE A 85 4.91 -5.39 2.48
CA ILE A 85 3.84 -4.46 2.84
C ILE A 85 3.26 -4.90 4.18
N LYS A 86 3.39 -4.05 5.21
CA LYS A 86 2.87 -4.36 6.56
C LYS A 86 1.35 -4.21 6.64
N ARG A 87 0.74 -3.41 5.76
CA ARG A 87 -0.70 -3.13 5.73
C ARG A 87 -1.30 -3.25 4.33
N ALA A 88 -1.20 -4.45 3.75
CA ALA A 88 -1.56 -4.70 2.35
C ALA A 88 -3.07 -4.76 2.07
N ARG A 89 -3.94 -4.90 3.08
CA ARG A 89 -5.38 -5.05 2.85
C ARG A 89 -6.21 -4.29 3.87
N PHE A 90 -7.22 -3.59 3.38
CA PHE A 90 -8.18 -2.85 4.19
C PHE A 90 -9.60 -3.01 3.64
N LYS A 91 -10.59 -2.72 4.47
CA LYS A 91 -12.01 -2.95 4.17
C LYS A 91 -12.85 -1.71 4.51
N VAL A 92 -13.86 -1.43 3.71
CA VAL A 92 -14.86 -0.41 4.01
C VAL A 92 -15.77 -0.92 5.12
N ARG A 93 -15.94 -0.14 6.19
CA ARG A 93 -16.83 -0.48 7.30
C ARG A 93 -18.25 -0.74 6.78
N ARG A 94 -18.94 -1.68 7.42
CA ARG A 94 -20.30 -2.09 7.04
C ARG A 94 -21.32 -1.00 7.33
#